data_AF-A0A3D5CWM5-F1
#
_entry.id   AF-A0A3D5CWM5-F1
#
_cell.length_a   1.000
_cell.length_b   1.000
_cell.length_c   1.000
_cell.angle_alpha   90.00
_cell.angle_beta   90.00
_cell.angle_gamma   90.00
#
_symmetry.space_group_name_H-M   'P 1'
#
loop_
_entity.id
_entity.type
_entity.pdbx_description
1 polymer ?
#
loop_
_entity_poly.entity_id
_entity_poly.type
_entity_poly.pdbx_seq_one_letter_code
_entity_poly.pdbx_strand_id
1 'polypeptide(L)'
;MDFPANTIHQRAWFNQLCSEAECNHALIYLDLSNEQCLLHIAKRRTEQPERAQFDNEAVFYHVTNFFEPPSQDEGLNMVHIEY
;
A
#
# COMPACT_ATOMS: atom_id res chain seq x y z
N MET A 1 -5.76 -2.06 10.84
CA MET A 1 -6.32 -3.00 9.84
C MET A 1 -5.33 -3.13 8.70
N ASP A 2 -5.15 -4.30 8.12
CA ASP A 2 -4.23 -4.50 6.98
C ASP A 2 -5.02 -4.39 5.68
N PHE A 3 -5.06 -3.17 5.12
CA PHE A 3 -5.72 -2.87 3.85
C PHE A 3 -4.78 -2.05 2.96
N PRO A 4 -4.74 -2.32 1.65
CA PRO A 4 -3.72 -1.76 0.76
C PRO A 4 -3.86 -0.26 0.48
N ALA A 5 -5.07 0.32 0.62
CA ALA A 5 -5.33 1.75 0.42
C ALA A 5 -4.74 2.33 -0.90
N ASN A 6 -4.78 1.53 -1.96
CA ASN A 6 -4.08 1.78 -3.22
C ASN A 6 -4.67 2.94 -4.02
N THR A 7 -5.99 3.20 -3.89
CA THR A 7 -6.67 4.25 -4.65
C THR A 7 -7.07 5.42 -3.78
N ILE A 8 -7.22 6.60 -4.40
CA ILE A 8 -7.72 7.81 -3.74
C ILE A 8 -9.12 7.54 -3.15
N HIS A 9 -9.97 6.81 -3.87
CA HIS A 9 -11.31 6.48 -3.41
C HIS A 9 -11.32 5.61 -2.14
N GLN A 10 -10.44 4.61 -2.06
CA GLN A 10 -10.28 3.79 -0.86
C GLN A 10 -9.83 4.63 0.32
N ARG A 11 -8.86 5.52 0.11
CA ARG A 11 -8.34 6.40 1.15
C ARG A 11 -9.36 7.42 1.64
N ALA A 12 -10.17 8.00 0.74
CA ALA A 12 -11.28 8.87 1.11
C ALA A 12 -12.30 8.13 2.01
N TRP A 13 -12.64 6.88 1.67
CA TRP A 13 -13.51 6.05 2.51
C TRP A 13 -12.89 5.76 3.89
N PHE A 14 -11.60 5.45 3.96
CA PHE A 14 -10.91 5.27 5.25
C PHE A 14 -10.92 6.54 6.10
N ASN A 15 -10.72 7.71 5.49
CA ASN A 15 -10.74 8.99 6.21
C ASN A 15 -12.14 9.26 6.80
N GLN A 16 -13.19 9.00 6.01
CA GLN A 16 -14.58 9.09 6.48
C GLN A 16 -14.83 8.12 7.64
N LEU A 17 -14.43 6.85 7.51
CA LEU A 17 -14.60 5.84 8.56
C LEU A 17 -13.92 6.25 9.86
N CYS A 18 -12.69 6.77 9.80
CA CYS A 18 -11.96 7.22 10.99
C CYS A 18 -12.61 8.45 11.63
N SER A 19 -13.14 9.36 10.80
CA SER A 19 -13.88 10.54 11.26
C SER A 19 -15.17 10.15 11.99
N GLU A 20 -15.94 9.23 11.44
CA GLU A 20 -17.17 8.71 12.07
C GLU A 20 -16.90 7.94 13.36
N ALA A 21 -15.78 7.22 13.41
CA ALA A 21 -15.35 6.48 14.59
C ALA A 21 -14.64 7.35 15.65
N GLU A 22 -14.45 8.65 15.38
CA GLU A 22 -13.69 9.60 16.22
C GLU A 22 -12.31 9.06 16.64
N CYS A 23 -11.62 8.37 15.72
CA CYS A 23 -10.33 7.74 16.00
C CYS A 23 -9.17 8.42 15.27
N ASN A 24 -8.00 8.38 15.92
CA ASN A 24 -6.76 8.75 15.27
C ASN A 24 -6.38 7.70 14.23
N HIS A 25 -5.83 8.16 13.12
CA HIS A 25 -5.34 7.30 12.05
C HIS A 25 -4.01 7.83 11.50
N ALA A 26 -3.26 6.98 10.82
CA ALA A 26 -2.08 7.35 10.05
C ALA A 26 -2.02 6.53 8.75
N LEU A 27 -1.64 7.18 7.65
CA LEU A 27 -1.34 6.54 6.38
C LEU A 27 0.18 6.38 6.25
N ILE A 28 0.67 5.15 6.20
CA ILE A 28 2.10 4.89 5.96
C ILE A 28 2.31 4.77 4.45
N TYR A 29 3.02 5.74 3.87
CA TYR A 29 3.41 5.72 2.46
C TYR A 29 4.87 5.27 2.32
N LEU A 30 5.07 4.10 1.72
CA LEU A 30 6.39 3.56 1.40
C LEU A 30 6.76 3.98 -0.03
N ASP A 31 7.68 4.93 -0.13
CA ASP A 31 8.10 5.49 -1.43
C ASP A 31 9.30 4.71 -1.96
N LEU A 32 8.98 3.54 -2.50
CA LEU A 32 9.95 2.59 -3.03
C LEU A 32 9.80 2.47 -4.54
N SER A 33 10.93 2.33 -5.23
CA SER A 33 10.91 1.98 -6.64
C SER A 33 10.32 0.58 -6.87
N ASN A 34 9.75 0.36 -8.06
CA ASN A 34 9.24 -0.96 -8.46
C ASN A 34 10.33 -2.05 -8.36
N GLU A 35 11.59 -1.71 -8.65
CA GLU A 35 12.72 -2.63 -8.54
C GLU A 35 12.94 -3.09 -7.09
N GLN A 36 12.96 -2.16 -6.13
CA GLN A 36 13.07 -2.50 -4.70
C GLN A 36 11.89 -3.35 -4.21
N CYS A 37 10.66 -3.02 -4.64
CA CYS A 37 9.47 -3.80 -4.32
C CYS A 37 9.58 -5.25 -4.85
N LEU A 38 10.01 -5.43 -6.10
CA LEU A 38 10.17 -6.75 -6.71
C LEU A 38 11.26 -7.58 -6.00
N LEU A 39 12.37 -6.95 -5.57
CA LEU A 39 13.40 -7.63 -4.77
C LEU A 39 12.84 -8.16 -3.45
N HIS A 40 12.03 -7.37 -2.75
CA HIS A 40 11.39 -7.79 -1.51
C HIS A 40 10.37 -8.91 -1.74
N ILE A 41 9.58 -8.84 -2.82
CA ILE A 41 8.63 -9.90 -3.21
C ILE A 41 9.38 -11.21 -3.52
N ALA A 42 10.48 -11.16 -4.28
CA ALA A 42 11.27 -12.33 -4.60
C ALA A 42 11.87 -12.99 -3.34
N LYS A 43 12.34 -12.19 -2.39
CA LYS A 43 12.78 -12.68 -1.07
C LYS A 43 11.64 -13.36 -0.32
N ARG A 44 10.49 -12.68 -0.17
CA ARG A 44 9.31 -13.22 0.53
C ARG A 44 8.79 -14.51 -0.11
N ARG A 45 8.77 -14.59 -1.44
CA ARG A 45 8.40 -15.79 -2.20
C ARG A 45 9.25 -17.01 -1.82
N THR A 46 10.54 -16.79 -1.58
CA THR A 46 11.48 -17.85 -1.21
C THR A 46 11.32 -18.26 0.25
N GLU A 47 11.09 -17.28 1.14
CA GLU A 47 10.90 -17.51 2.59
C GLU A 47 9.52 -18.10 2.93
N GLN A 48 8.50 -17.85 2.10
CA GLN A 48 7.10 -18.26 2.31
C GLN A 48 6.54 -18.93 1.04
N PRO A 49 6.85 -20.22 0.79
CA PRO A 49 6.48 -20.93 -0.43
C PRO A 49 4.96 -20.95 -0.72
N GLU A 50 4.11 -20.91 0.30
CA GLU A 50 2.65 -20.84 0.18
C GLU A 50 2.16 -19.56 -0.49
N ARG A 51 2.94 -18.48 -0.42
CA ARG A 51 2.64 -17.20 -1.07
C ARG A 51 3.13 -17.13 -2.50
N ALA A 52 3.93 -18.10 -2.97
CA ALA A 52 4.60 -18.03 -4.26
C ALA A 52 3.66 -17.91 -5.48
N GLN A 53 2.41 -18.37 -5.34
CA GLN A 53 1.37 -18.18 -6.35
C GLN A 53 0.95 -16.71 -6.52
N PHE A 54 1.11 -15.88 -5.50
CA PHE A 54 0.75 -14.45 -5.50
C PHE A 54 1.98 -13.54 -5.54
N ASP A 55 3.08 -13.94 -4.91
CA ASP A 55 4.32 -13.17 -4.85
C ASP A 55 5.14 -13.37 -6.13
N ASN A 56 4.62 -12.89 -7.25
CA ASN A 56 5.29 -12.89 -8.55
C ASN A 56 5.10 -11.56 -9.29
N GLU A 57 5.95 -11.34 -10.28
CA GLU A 57 6.05 -10.10 -11.05
C GLU A 57 4.73 -9.75 -11.77
N ALA A 58 4.05 -10.75 -12.35
CA ALA A 58 2.79 -10.52 -13.05
C ALA A 58 1.69 -10.01 -12.12
N VAL A 59 1.57 -10.61 -10.93
CA VAL A 59 0.62 -10.15 -9.90
C VAL A 59 1.01 -8.77 -9.37
N PHE A 60 2.30 -8.52 -9.12
CA PHE A 60 2.79 -7.21 -8.71
C PHE A 60 2.36 -6.12 -9.69
N TYR A 61 2.71 -6.25 -10.97
CA TYR A 61 2.34 -5.24 -11.96
C TYR A 61 0.83 -5.11 -12.17
N HIS A 62 0.09 -6.22 -12.09
CA HIS A 62 -1.37 -6.16 -12.14
C HIS A 62 -1.95 -5.29 -11.01
N VAL A 63 -1.47 -5.48 -9.77
CA VAL A 63 -1.91 -4.69 -8.61
C VAL A 63 -1.43 -3.24 -8.71
N THR A 64 -0.19 -3.01 -9.14
CA THR A 64 0.39 -1.68 -9.29
C THR A 64 -0.36 -0.81 -10.30
N ASN A 65 -1.05 -1.39 -11.29
CA ASN A 65 -1.91 -0.62 -12.21
C ASN A 65 -3.07 0.12 -11.53
N PHE A 66 -3.45 -0.29 -10.32
CA PHE A 66 -4.48 0.38 -9.53
C PHE A 66 -3.91 1.37 -8.51
N PHE A 67 -2.59 1.49 -8.40
CA PHE A 67 -1.96 2.33 -7.40
C PHE A 67 -1.98 3.80 -7.84
N GLU A 68 -2.51 4.65 -6.96
CA GLU A 68 -2.49 6.10 -7.07
C GLU A 68 -1.70 6.66 -5.87
N PRO A 69 -0.58 7.36 -6.08
CA PRO A 69 0.25 7.86 -4.98
C PRO A 69 -0.57 8.83 -4.11
N PRO A 70 -0.42 8.77 -2.77
CA PRO A 70 -1.14 9.67 -1.90
C PRO A 70 -0.66 11.11 -2.05
N SER A 71 -1.58 12.05 -1.86
CA SER A 71 -1.27 13.48 -1.84
C SER A 71 -1.71 14.16 -0.54
N GLN A 72 -1.14 15.33 -0.25
CA GLN A 72 -1.53 16.13 0.92
C GLN A 72 -2.99 16.61 0.85
N ASP A 73 -3.55 16.72 -0.36
CA ASP A 73 -4.92 17.20 -0.58
C ASP A 73 -5.99 16.20 -0.09
N GLU A 74 -5.59 14.94 0.18
CA GLU A 74 -6.50 13.90 0.69
C GLU A 74 -6.84 14.06 2.18
N GLY A 75 -6.15 14.96 2.90
CA GLY A 75 -6.44 15.28 4.31
C GLY A 75 -6.16 14.12 5.28
N LEU A 76 -5.26 13.20 4.90
CA LEU A 76 -4.84 12.07 5.74
C LEU A 76 -3.59 12.43 6.54
N ASN A 77 -3.50 11.88 7.75
CA ASN A 77 -2.28 11.97 8.56
C ASN A 77 -1.20 11.04 7.98
N MET A 78 -0.36 11.54 7.08
CA MET A 78 0.61 10.72 6.35
C MET A 78 1.99 10.66 7.03
N VAL A 79 2.56 9.45 7.05
CA VAL A 79 3.97 9.17 7.38
C VAL A 79 4.64 8.66 6.11
N HIS A 80 5.51 9.48 5.54
CA HIS A 80 6.26 9.15 4.33
C HIS A 80 7.61 8.53 4.72
N ILE A 81 7.89 7.35 4.16
CA ILE A 81 9.12 6.60 4.42
C ILE A 81 9.86 6.42 3.10
N GLU A 82 11.08 6.96 3.03
CA GLU A 82 12.02 6.83 1.92
C GLU A 82 13.15 5.84 2.30
N TYR A 83 13.67 5.08 1.33
CA TYR A 83 14.76 4.09 1.52
C TYR A 83 15.90 4.27 0.51
#